data_AF-A0A920JCI3-F1
#
_entry.id   AF-A0A920JCI3-F1
#
_cell.length_a   1.000
_cell.length_b   1.000
_cell.length_c   1.000
_cell.angle_alpha   90.00
_cell.angle_beta   90.00
_cell.angle_gamma   90.00
#
_symmetry.space_group_name_H-M   'P 1'
#
loop_
_entity.id
_entity.type
_entity.pdbx_description
1 polymer ?
#
loop_
_entity_poly.entity_id
_entity_poly.type
_entity_poly.pdbx_seq_one_letter_code
_entity_poly.pdbx_strand_id
1 'polypeptide(L)'
;MRKQNAGANAGSLLEEAELIGDVHVLARQVEVQSMDEFRSMADSLRKQLNNGVAWLSAEIDGKSSLLCVVSDPLLERGLKAGELVNAVASLAEGKGGGKPHMAQAGIKAPQLLPQALNQAPDLLRQKLGL
;
A
#
# COMPACT_ATOMS: atom_id res chain seq x y z
N MET A 1 6.80 16.40 -16.18
CA MET A 1 5.73 15.67 -16.89
C MET A 1 5.08 14.71 -15.90
N ARG A 2 4.00 15.12 -15.22
CA ARG A 2 3.17 14.21 -14.41
C ARG A 2 2.36 13.41 -15.42
N LYS A 3 2.60 12.10 -15.55
CA LYS A 3 1.68 11.24 -16.27
C LYS A 3 0.38 11.22 -15.47
N GLN A 4 -0.63 11.91 -15.98
CA GLN A 4 -2.01 11.68 -15.59
C GLN A 4 -2.33 10.24 -15.99
N ASN A 5 -2.37 9.33 -15.03
CA ASN A 5 -3.02 8.05 -15.25
C ASN A 5 -4.50 8.29 -14.99
N ALA A 6 -5.33 8.10 -16.04
CA ALA A 6 -6.78 8.01 -15.90
C ALA A 6 -7.12 7.10 -14.72
N GLY A 7 -8.05 7.54 -13.85
CA GLY A 7 -8.39 6.93 -12.55
C GLY A 7 -8.01 5.45 -12.46
N ALA A 8 -6.92 5.18 -11.75
CA ALA A 8 -6.39 3.83 -11.64
C ALA A 8 -7.46 2.94 -11.00
N ASN A 9 -7.85 1.89 -11.69
CA ASN A 9 -8.71 0.86 -11.13
C ASN A 9 -7.86 -0.33 -10.66
N ALA A 10 -8.43 -1.19 -9.81
CA ALA A 10 -7.72 -2.32 -9.22
C ALA A 10 -7.05 -3.24 -10.27
N GLY A 11 -7.65 -3.40 -11.45
CA GLY A 11 -7.08 -4.21 -12.52
C GLY A 11 -5.82 -3.59 -13.12
N SER A 12 -5.86 -2.30 -13.47
CA SER A 12 -4.68 -1.59 -13.98
C SER A 12 -3.52 -1.53 -12.99
N LEU A 13 -3.83 -1.45 -11.69
CA LEU A 13 -2.83 -1.47 -10.62
C LEU A 13 -2.15 -2.84 -10.48
N LEU A 14 -2.87 -3.93 -10.75
CA LEU A 14 -2.34 -5.27 -10.68
C LEU A 14 -1.24 -5.52 -11.74
N GLU A 15 -1.40 -4.95 -12.94
CA GLU A 15 -0.41 -5.07 -14.02
C GLU A 15 0.93 -4.39 -13.68
N GLU A 16 0.92 -3.45 -12.73
CA GLU A 16 2.12 -2.76 -12.25
C GLU A 16 2.80 -3.45 -11.06
N ALA A 17 2.22 -4.53 -10.55
CA ALA A 17 2.80 -5.26 -9.42
C ALA A 17 4.07 -6.00 -9.84
N GLU A 18 5.12 -5.88 -9.04
CA GLU A 18 6.36 -6.64 -9.22
C GLU A 18 6.32 -7.95 -8.44
N LEU A 19 7.08 -8.94 -8.88
CA LEU A 19 7.20 -10.22 -8.19
C LEU A 19 8.47 -10.24 -7.33
N ILE A 20 8.32 -10.48 -6.03
CA ILE A 20 9.41 -10.70 -5.08
C ILE A 20 9.29 -12.13 -4.54
N GLY A 21 10.14 -13.04 -5.05
CA GLY A 21 9.97 -14.46 -4.80
C GLY A 21 8.65 -14.96 -5.40
N ASP A 22 7.71 -15.36 -4.55
CA ASP A 22 6.36 -15.78 -4.93
C ASP A 22 5.28 -14.71 -4.69
N VAL A 23 5.67 -13.54 -4.17
CA VAL A 23 4.76 -12.50 -3.67
C VAL A 23 4.63 -11.35 -4.67
N HIS A 24 3.39 -10.99 -5.03
CA HIS A 24 3.11 -9.78 -5.80
C HIS A 24 3.17 -8.54 -4.90
N VAL A 25 3.88 -7.52 -5.37
CA VAL A 25 4.17 -6.32 -4.58
C VAL A 25 3.83 -5.09 -5.39
N LEU A 26 3.02 -4.21 -4.81
CA LEU A 26 2.69 -2.93 -5.43
C LEU A 26 2.90 -1.79 -4.43
N ALA A 27 3.54 -0.71 -4.87
CA ALA A 27 3.66 0.53 -4.11
C ALA A 27 3.39 1.72 -5.02
N ARG A 28 2.25 2.38 -4.86
CA ARG A 28 1.79 3.45 -5.78
C ARG A 28 1.01 4.56 -5.12
N GLN A 29 1.06 5.73 -5.74
CA GLN A 29 0.11 6.80 -5.48
C GLN A 29 -1.12 6.62 -6.38
N VAL A 30 -2.31 6.81 -5.81
CA VAL A 30 -3.60 6.75 -6.50
C VAL A 30 -4.39 8.03 -6.27
N GLU A 31 -5.34 8.28 -7.16
CA GLU A 31 -6.29 9.39 -7.04
C GLU A 31 -7.64 8.82 -6.59
N VAL A 32 -8.17 9.36 -5.50
CA VAL A 32 -9.46 8.99 -4.90
C VAL A 32 -10.08 10.23 -4.26
N GLN A 33 -11.40 10.29 -4.21
CA GLN A 33 -12.15 11.45 -3.72
C GLN A 33 -12.52 11.35 -2.24
N SER A 34 -12.50 10.14 -1.68
CA SER A 34 -12.89 9.90 -0.30
C SER A 34 -12.12 8.74 0.33
N MET A 35 -12.12 8.71 1.67
CA MET A 35 -11.54 7.59 2.40
C MET A 35 -12.26 6.26 2.17
N ASP A 36 -13.55 6.29 1.86
CA ASP A 36 -14.33 5.08 1.62
C ASP A 36 -14.04 4.50 0.23
N GLU A 37 -13.92 5.36 -0.78
CA GLU A 37 -13.42 4.97 -2.10
C GLU A 37 -12.01 4.37 -2.00
N PHE A 38 -11.14 5.00 -1.21
CA PHE A 38 -9.77 4.54 -1.03
C PHE A 38 -9.69 3.12 -0.45
N ARG A 39 -10.51 2.84 0.58
CA ARG A 39 -10.60 1.51 1.20
C ARG A 39 -11.22 0.49 0.26
N SER A 40 -12.27 0.88 -0.48
CA SER A 40 -12.93 0.00 -1.45
C SER A 40 -11.98 -0.43 -2.57
N MET A 41 -11.22 0.53 -3.13
CA MET A 41 -10.19 0.26 -4.13
C MET A 41 -9.12 -0.69 -3.60
N ALA A 42 -8.60 -0.43 -2.40
CA ALA A 42 -7.57 -1.26 -1.81
C ALA A 42 -8.04 -2.69 -1.50
N ASP A 43 -9.26 -2.87 -0.99
CA ASP A 43 -9.82 -4.21 -0.76
C ASP A 43 -10.10 -4.95 -2.08
N SER A 44 -10.54 -4.25 -3.13
CA SER A 44 -10.69 -4.85 -4.47
C SER A 44 -9.35 -5.32 -5.02
N LEU A 45 -8.29 -4.51 -4.89
CA LEU A 45 -6.93 -4.89 -5.26
C LEU A 45 -6.42 -6.10 -4.44
N ARG A 46 -6.65 -6.11 -3.12
CA ARG A 46 -6.29 -7.22 -2.22
C ARG A 46 -6.87 -8.55 -2.70
N LYS A 47 -8.15 -8.55 -3.09
CA LYS A 47 -8.84 -9.74 -3.59
C LYS A 47 -8.30 -10.24 -4.93
N GLN A 48 -7.73 -9.35 -5.74
CA GLN A 48 -7.16 -9.70 -7.05
C GLN A 48 -5.68 -10.12 -6.98
N LEU A 49 -4.93 -9.61 -5.99
CA LEU A 49 -3.51 -9.94 -5.79
C LEU A 49 -3.26 -11.42 -5.50
N ASN A 50 -4.25 -12.13 -4.92
CA ASN A 50 -4.20 -13.54 -4.48
C ASN A 50 -3.08 -13.86 -3.48
N ASN A 51 -1.81 -13.70 -3.86
CA ASN A 51 -0.61 -13.83 -3.03
C ASN A 51 0.21 -12.53 -3.14
N GLY A 52 -0.15 -11.50 -2.38
CA GLY A 52 0.47 -10.19 -2.54
C GLY A 52 0.23 -9.17 -1.42
N VAL A 53 1.09 -8.14 -1.42
CA VAL A 53 0.99 -6.96 -0.57
C VAL A 53 0.96 -5.72 -1.45
N ALA A 54 0.10 -4.77 -1.12
CA ALA A 54 0.12 -3.46 -1.75
C ALA A 54 0.16 -2.32 -0.73
N TRP A 55 0.86 -1.26 -1.09
CA TRP A 55 0.83 0.06 -0.45
C TRP A 55 0.30 1.08 -1.45
N LEU A 56 -0.81 1.70 -1.10
CA LEU A 56 -1.40 2.78 -1.87
C LEU A 56 -1.32 4.06 -1.05
N SER A 57 -0.96 5.18 -1.68
CA SER A 57 -1.07 6.50 -1.07
C SER A 57 -2.05 7.39 -1.81
N ALA A 58 -2.75 8.25 -1.09
CA ALA A 58 -3.63 9.26 -1.67
C ALA A 58 -3.57 10.56 -0.85
N GLU A 59 -3.85 11.68 -1.51
CA GLU A 59 -4.15 12.93 -0.84
C GLU A 59 -5.68 13.12 -0.83
N ILE A 60 -6.26 13.21 0.36
CA ILE A 60 -7.71 13.30 0.57
C ILE A 60 -7.94 14.45 1.54
N ASP A 61 -8.72 15.46 1.13
CA ASP A 61 -8.99 16.66 1.92
C ASP A 61 -7.71 17.35 2.46
N GLY A 62 -6.67 17.44 1.64
CA GLY A 62 -5.38 18.03 2.01
C GLY A 62 -4.56 17.20 3.00
N LYS A 63 -4.94 15.94 3.25
CA LYS A 63 -4.22 15.01 4.12
C LYS A 63 -3.67 13.85 3.30
N SER A 64 -2.37 13.62 3.40
CA SER A 64 -1.75 12.43 2.82
C SER A 64 -2.02 11.21 3.70
N SER A 65 -2.59 10.18 3.07
CA SER A 65 -2.90 8.89 3.68
C SER A 65 -2.13 7.79 2.96
N LEU A 66 -1.71 6.79 3.74
CA LEU A 66 -1.10 5.56 3.24
C LEU A 66 -1.97 4.38 3.70
N LEU A 67 -2.25 3.46 2.80
CA LEU A 67 -3.03 2.26 3.07
C LEU A 67 -2.21 1.05 2.62
N CYS A 68 -2.11 0.04 3.47
CA CYS A 68 -1.50 -1.25 3.14
C CYS A 68 -2.56 -2.36 3.18
N VAL A 69 -2.55 -3.24 2.18
CA VAL A 69 -3.34 -4.47 2.14
C VAL A 69 -2.45 -5.69 2.04
N VAL A 70 -2.86 -6.77 2.69
CA VAL A 70 -2.17 -8.07 2.67
C VAL A 70 -3.20 -9.14 2.30
N SER A 71 -2.87 -9.96 1.31
CA SER A 71 -3.75 -11.06 0.88
C SER A 71 -3.83 -12.18 1.92
N ASP A 72 -4.90 -12.97 1.88
CA ASP A 72 -5.18 -13.98 2.90
C ASP A 72 -4.03 -15.02 3.06
N PRO A 73 -3.42 -15.57 1.98
CA PRO A 73 -2.27 -16.47 2.13
C PRO A 73 -1.07 -15.86 2.86
N LEU A 74 -0.83 -14.56 2.69
CA LEU A 74 0.25 -13.88 3.39
C LEU A 74 -0.08 -13.58 4.85
N LEU A 75 -1.36 -13.41 5.19
CA LEU A 75 -1.81 -13.33 6.59
C LEU A 75 -1.57 -14.65 7.31
N GLU A 76 -1.85 -15.77 6.65
CA GLU A 76 -1.57 -17.12 7.17
C GLU A 76 -0.06 -17.35 7.35
N ARG A 77 0.78 -16.74 6.50
CA ARG A 77 2.25 -16.68 6.67
C ARG A 77 2.72 -15.72 7.77
N GLY A 78 1.79 -15.06 8.47
CA GLY A 78 2.08 -14.20 9.62
C GLY A 78 2.34 -12.73 9.28
N LEU A 79 2.20 -12.30 8.02
CA LEU A 79 2.29 -10.89 7.67
C LEU A 79 1.05 -10.15 8.17
N LYS A 80 1.21 -8.89 8.56
CA LYS A 80 0.10 -8.04 9.02
C LYS A 80 0.20 -6.66 8.39
N ALA A 81 -0.89 -6.19 7.81
CA ALA A 81 -0.96 -4.88 7.19
C ALA A 81 -0.60 -3.75 8.16
N GLY A 82 -0.96 -3.89 9.45
CA GLY A 82 -0.62 -2.90 10.49
C GLY A 82 0.89 -2.75 10.72
N GLU A 83 1.66 -3.83 10.65
CA GLU A 83 3.12 -3.78 10.79
C GLU A 83 3.75 -3.16 9.54
N LEU A 84 3.30 -3.62 8.37
CA LEU A 84 3.81 -3.20 7.07
C LEU A 84 3.49 -1.74 6.73
N VAL A 85 2.30 -1.24 7.08
CA VAL A 85 1.96 0.18 6.88
C VAL A 85 2.79 1.07 7.80
N ASN A 86 3.04 0.65 9.05
CA ASN A 86 3.81 1.45 10.00
C ASN A 86 5.30 1.50 9.63
N ALA A 87 5.86 0.40 9.10
CA ALA A 87 7.23 0.38 8.61
C ALA A 87 7.48 1.44 7.53
N VAL A 88 6.55 1.57 6.57
CA VAL A 88 6.63 2.58 5.51
C VAL A 88 6.24 3.98 6.03
N ALA A 89 5.14 4.09 6.77
CA ALA A 89 4.64 5.38 7.24
C ALA A 89 5.64 6.11 8.15
N SER A 90 6.40 5.38 8.96
CA SER A 90 7.38 5.98 9.88
C SER A 90 8.49 6.75 9.14
N LEU A 91 8.82 6.36 7.91
CA LEU A 91 9.77 7.07 7.05
C LEU A 91 9.27 8.46 6.61
N ALA A 92 7.96 8.71 6.74
CA ALA A 92 7.30 9.97 6.42
C ALA A 92 6.55 10.56 7.63
N GLU A 93 7.07 10.31 8.84
CA GLU A 93 6.52 10.80 10.13
C GLU A 93 5.06 10.40 10.37
N GLY A 94 4.63 9.31 9.73
CA GLY A 94 3.28 8.78 9.81
C GLY A 94 3.13 7.69 10.87
N LYS A 95 1.87 7.44 11.22
CA LYS A 95 1.47 6.33 12.10
C LYS A 95 0.09 5.83 11.71
N GLY A 96 -0.13 4.53 11.88
CA GLY A 96 -1.36 3.89 11.47
C GLY A 96 -1.76 2.69 12.31
N GLY A 97 -2.88 2.09 11.90
CA GLY A 97 -3.48 0.91 12.47
C GLY A 97 -4.62 0.39 11.59
N GLY A 98 -5.20 -0.75 11.96
CA GLY A 98 -6.32 -1.32 11.22
C GLY A 98 -6.47 -2.82 11.46
N LYS A 99 -7.16 -3.47 10.53
CA LYS A 99 -7.37 -4.92 10.54
C LYS A 99 -6.11 -5.64 10.05
N PRO A 100 -5.95 -6.94 10.35
CA PRO A 100 -4.78 -7.71 9.90
C PRO A 100 -4.54 -7.64 8.38
N HIS A 101 -5.62 -7.67 7.58
CA HIS A 101 -5.57 -7.64 6.11
C HIS A 101 -5.53 -6.24 5.49
N MET A 102 -5.84 -5.19 6.27
CA MET A 102 -5.86 -3.82 5.77
C MET A 102 -5.63 -2.83 6.92
N ALA A 103 -4.64 -1.96 6.75
CA ALA A 103 -4.33 -0.91 7.71
C ALA A 103 -4.06 0.42 7.00
N GLN A 104 -4.32 1.51 7.73
CA GLN A 104 -4.17 2.87 7.24
C GLN A 104 -3.30 3.68 8.19
N ALA A 105 -2.45 4.54 7.63
CA ALA A 105 -1.66 5.53 8.34
C ALA A 105 -1.93 6.94 7.78
N GLY A 106 -1.97 7.92 8.68
CA GLY A 106 -1.86 9.33 8.30
C GLY A 106 -0.39 9.72 8.20
N ILE A 107 -0.04 10.54 7.21
CA ILE A 107 1.33 10.97 6.94
C ILE A 107 1.48 12.45 7.29
N LYS A 108 2.50 12.78 8.12
CA LYS A 108 2.76 14.17 8.55
C LYS A 108 3.77 14.88 7.66
N ALA A 109 4.69 14.15 7.06
CA ALA A 109 5.68 14.67 6.12
C ALA A 109 5.37 14.16 4.70
N PRO A 110 4.34 14.69 4.02
CA PRO A 110 3.92 14.21 2.70
C PRO A 110 5.03 14.27 1.64
N GLN A 111 5.95 15.22 1.77
CA GLN A 111 7.13 15.34 0.92
C GLN A 111 8.08 14.14 0.98
N LEU A 112 8.04 13.36 2.07
CA LEU A 112 8.86 12.15 2.25
C LEU A 112 8.15 10.88 1.76
N LEU A 113 6.84 10.94 1.53
CA LEU A 113 6.03 9.78 1.17
C LEU A 113 6.47 9.07 -0.13
N PRO A 114 6.87 9.78 -1.20
CA PRO A 114 7.39 9.12 -2.40
C PRO A 114 8.63 8.28 -2.12
N GLN A 115 9.55 8.80 -1.30
CA GLN A 115 10.77 8.07 -0.91
C GLN A 115 10.42 6.88 0.00
N ALA A 116 9.46 7.05 0.92
CA ALA A 116 8.99 5.98 1.79
C ALA A 116 8.36 4.83 0.99
N LEU A 117 7.50 5.13 0.01
CA LEU A 117 6.88 4.13 -0.86
C LEU A 117 7.90 3.33 -1.66
N ASN A 118 8.95 3.99 -2.18
CA ASN A 118 10.01 3.31 -2.91
C ASN A 118 10.79 2.29 -2.06
N GLN A 119 10.77 2.41 -0.73
CA GLN A 119 11.40 1.46 0.18
C GLN A 119 10.47 0.31 0.60
N ALA A 120 9.18 0.36 0.28
CA ALA A 120 8.23 -0.67 0.69
C ALA A 120 8.58 -2.08 0.18
N PRO A 121 9.02 -2.27 -1.10
CA PRO A 121 9.49 -3.57 -1.58
C PRO A 121 10.66 -4.14 -0.78
N ASP A 122 11.65 -3.31 -0.43
CA ASP A 122 12.83 -3.75 0.31
C ASP A 122 12.52 -4.11 1.77
N LEU A 123 11.63 -3.35 2.42
CA LEU A 123 11.12 -3.69 3.75
C LEU A 123 10.40 -5.04 3.74
N LEU A 124 9.67 -5.34 2.67
CA LEU A 124 9.00 -6.63 2.51
C LEU A 124 10.01 -7.76 2.27
N ARG A 125 11.04 -7.56 1.44
CA ARG A 125 12.14 -8.52 1.23
C ARG A 125 12.76 -8.93 2.57
N GLN A 126 13.12 -7.96 3.39
CA GLN A 126 13.68 -8.19 4.73
C GLN A 126 12.72 -8.98 5.63
N LYS A 127 11.42 -8.67 5.61
CA LYS A 127 10.40 -9.37 6.41
C LYS A 127 10.20 -10.82 5.96
N LEU A 128 10.38 -11.09 4.67
CA LEU A 128 10.29 -12.44 4.08
C LEU A 128 11.61 -13.22 4.17
N GLY A 129 12.72 -12.57 4.53
CA GLY A 129 14.05 -13.17 4.54
C GLY A 129 14.63 -13.42 3.14
N LEU A 130 14.26 -12.57 2.17
CA LEU A 130 14.70 -12.60 0.77
C LEU A 130 15.74 -11.51 0.47
#